data_AF-A0AAQ3QLM8-F1
#
_entry.id   AF-A0AAQ3QLM8-F1
#
_cell.length_a   1.000
_cell.length_b   1.000
_cell.length_c   1.000
_cell.angle_alpha   90.00
_cell.angle_beta   90.00
_cell.angle_gamma   90.00
#
_symmetry.space_group_name_H-M   'P 1'
#
loop_
_entity.id
_entity.type
_entity.pdbx_description
1 polymer ?
#
loop_
_entity_poly.entity_id
_entity_poly.type
_entity_poly.pdbx_seq_one_letter_code
_entity_poly.pdbx_strand_id
1 'polypeptide(L)'
;MDFSYRPCIDGEEATLPYADADHSLRALAGEAEGFGRHAIGGFHGALYHVTSLEDDGCGSLREGCRAKGPLWIVFEVSGTIHLSSFLKVSSYKTIDGRGQKVKVTGKGLQLKACEHVIICNLELEGGRGHDVDAIQIKPKSRHIWIDRCSLRDFADGLIDITCESTDITISSRCYFSEHNKTMLIGGSCSNIADRCIRVTIHHCFFDGTRQRHPRVRFGKVHLYNNYTRNWGIYAVCASVESQILSQSNIYEAGEKNLVFKYMIEKAADQEQGTCGCVRSEGDLFLNGVKPCLEDDDNVDTVFDAGESYRAWTMEPATDSLKEVLQVCAGWQPIPRPPDSLSSVQARIKVHELRGKTKTELQNQLKDLKNELSLLRVAKVTGGAPNKLSKIKVVRLSIARVLTVISQKQKAALRDAYKNKKLLPLDLRPKKTRAIRRRLTKHQESLKTEREKKREMYFPLRKYAIKA
;
A
#
# COMPACT_ATOMS: atom_id res chain seq x y z
N MET A 1 -20.63 15.90 15.25
CA MET A 1 -20.52 15.00 16.39
C MET A 1 -19.12 14.41 16.32
N ASP A 2 -18.27 14.76 17.29
CA ASP A 2 -16.90 14.26 17.38
C ASP A 2 -16.92 12.73 17.53
N PHE A 3 -16.32 12.02 16.57
CA PHE A 3 -16.14 10.58 16.60
C PHE A 3 -14.71 10.20 16.98
N SER A 4 -14.18 10.83 18.02
CA SER A 4 -13.05 10.28 18.78
C SER A 4 -13.59 9.36 19.88
N TYR A 5 -14.36 8.33 19.51
CA TYR A 5 -14.78 7.32 20.50
C TYR A 5 -13.60 6.36 20.71
N ARG A 6 -12.75 6.69 21.68
CA ARG A 6 -11.82 5.73 22.27
C ARG A 6 -12.63 4.88 23.25
N PRO A 7 -12.72 3.55 23.09
CA PRO A 7 -13.37 2.73 24.09
C PRO A 7 -12.59 2.84 25.40
N CYS A 8 -13.19 3.47 26.43
CA CYS A 8 -12.68 3.45 27.79
C CYS A 8 -13.43 2.37 28.58
N ILE A 9 -12.70 1.48 29.24
CA ILE A 9 -13.24 0.51 30.21
C ILE A 9 -12.32 0.54 31.44
N ASP A 10 -12.89 0.68 32.64
CA ASP A 10 -12.19 0.71 33.94
C ASP A 10 -11.11 1.80 34.17
N GLY A 11 -11.18 2.91 33.44
CA GLY A 11 -10.33 4.09 33.69
C GLY A 11 -8.93 4.02 33.05
N GLU A 12 -8.61 2.94 32.31
CA GLU A 12 -7.44 2.87 31.43
C GLU A 12 -7.90 2.87 29.95
N GLU A 13 -7.28 3.71 29.11
CA GLU A 13 -7.55 3.71 27.66
C GLU A 13 -6.94 2.45 27.03
N ALA A 14 -7.77 1.54 26.52
CA ALA A 14 -7.26 0.44 25.68
C ALA A 14 -6.60 1.04 24.43
N THR A 15 -5.30 0.80 24.26
CA THR A 15 -4.50 1.35 23.17
C THR A 15 -4.53 0.42 21.98
N LEU A 16 -5.64 0.48 21.23
CA LEU A 16 -5.73 -0.25 19.96
C LEU A 16 -4.60 0.17 19.00
N PRO A 17 -3.94 -0.78 18.32
CA PRO A 17 -3.00 -0.46 17.26
C PRO A 17 -3.68 0.37 16.17
N TYR A 18 -2.89 1.27 15.59
CA TYR A 18 -3.30 2.14 14.49
C TYR A 18 -4.37 3.18 14.86
N ALA A 19 -4.43 3.63 16.12
CA ALA A 19 -5.34 4.70 16.56
C ALA A 19 -5.28 5.96 15.66
N ASP A 20 -4.10 6.26 15.11
CA ASP A 20 -3.92 7.39 14.19
C ASP A 20 -4.19 7.02 12.73
N ALA A 21 -4.31 5.75 12.32
CA ALA A 21 -4.36 5.40 10.90
C ALA A 21 -5.65 5.80 10.16
N ASP A 22 -6.64 6.30 10.90
CA ASP A 22 -7.87 6.87 10.35
C ASP A 22 -7.91 8.41 10.37
N HIS A 23 -6.84 9.10 10.83
CA HIS A 23 -6.78 10.57 10.86
C HIS A 23 -6.82 11.22 9.47
N SER A 24 -6.38 10.48 8.45
CA SER A 24 -6.49 10.90 7.05
C SER A 24 -6.55 9.71 6.12
N LEU A 25 -7.00 9.93 4.89
CA LEU A 25 -7.24 8.83 3.96
C LEU A 25 -5.98 7.99 3.78
N ARG A 26 -4.81 8.63 3.67
CA ARG A 26 -3.56 7.94 3.37
C ARG A 26 -2.71 7.61 4.60
N ALA A 27 -3.25 7.85 5.79
CA ALA A 27 -2.57 7.55 7.04
C ALA A 27 -2.24 6.06 7.19
N LEU A 28 -2.97 5.15 6.55
CA LEU A 28 -2.65 3.71 6.54
C LEU A 28 -1.29 3.38 5.87
N ALA A 29 -0.77 4.23 4.98
CA ALA A 29 0.40 3.86 4.19
C ALA A 29 1.68 3.74 5.02
N GLY A 30 2.25 2.52 5.09
CA GLY A 30 3.50 2.25 5.79
C GLY A 30 3.39 2.22 7.31
N GLU A 31 2.16 2.19 7.84
CA GLU A 31 1.91 2.15 9.29
C GLU A 31 1.69 0.73 9.83
N ALA A 32 1.56 -0.29 8.97
CA ALA A 32 1.38 -1.66 9.42
C ALA A 32 2.51 -2.07 10.39
N GLU A 33 2.15 -2.79 11.45
CA GLU A 33 3.09 -3.41 12.37
C GLU A 33 3.47 -4.81 11.88
N GLY A 34 4.63 -5.30 12.31
CA GLY A 34 5.11 -6.63 11.96
C GLY A 34 5.84 -6.73 10.60
N PHE A 35 5.73 -7.89 9.96
CA PHE A 35 6.46 -8.20 8.73
C PHE A 35 5.96 -7.40 7.52
N GLY A 36 4.68 -7.05 7.48
CA GLY A 36 4.05 -6.23 6.43
C GLY A 36 4.27 -4.72 6.54
N ARG A 37 5.05 -4.23 7.51
CA ARG A 37 5.25 -2.79 7.81
C ARG A 37 5.67 -1.88 6.65
N HIS A 38 6.22 -2.46 5.60
CA HIS A 38 6.63 -1.71 4.40
C HIS A 38 5.52 -1.62 3.34
N ALA A 39 4.31 -2.10 3.61
CA ALA A 39 3.17 -1.96 2.73
C ALA A 39 2.74 -0.48 2.62
N ILE A 40 3.09 0.17 1.51
CA ILE A 40 2.70 1.57 1.24
C ILE A 40 1.47 1.67 0.33
N GLY A 41 0.99 0.55 -0.21
CA GLY A 41 -0.17 0.52 -1.10
C GLY A 41 -0.07 1.53 -2.25
N GLY A 42 -1.18 2.23 -2.49
CA GLY A 42 -1.31 3.29 -3.48
C GLY A 42 -0.85 4.68 -3.02
N PHE A 43 -0.02 4.80 -1.98
CA PHE A 43 0.30 6.09 -1.33
C PHE A 43 0.69 7.22 -2.30
N HIS A 44 1.50 6.92 -3.31
CA HIS A 44 1.95 7.90 -4.32
C HIS A 44 1.04 8.02 -5.55
N GLY A 45 -0.09 7.32 -5.54
CA GLY A 45 -1.05 7.22 -6.62
C GLY A 45 -2.18 8.25 -6.58
N ALA A 46 -2.88 8.40 -7.69
CA ALA A 46 -4.13 9.16 -7.72
C ALA A 46 -5.23 8.43 -6.95
N LEU A 47 -6.28 9.15 -6.57
CA LEU A 47 -7.53 8.52 -6.14
C LEU A 47 -8.22 7.93 -7.35
N TYR A 48 -8.68 6.69 -7.20
CA TYR A 48 -9.57 6.03 -8.13
C TYR A 48 -10.90 5.79 -7.42
N HIS A 49 -11.98 6.27 -8.03
CA HIS A 49 -13.32 6.22 -7.46
C HIS A 49 -14.10 5.10 -8.15
N VAL A 50 -14.42 4.04 -7.40
CA VAL A 50 -15.32 2.99 -7.85
C VAL A 50 -16.73 3.54 -7.81
N THR A 51 -17.34 3.66 -8.98
CA THR A 51 -18.69 4.20 -9.18
C THR A 51 -19.67 3.15 -9.71
N SER A 52 -19.19 1.94 -10.00
CA SER A 52 -19.99 0.82 -10.51
C SER A 52 -19.75 -0.45 -9.68
N LEU A 53 -20.83 -1.19 -9.44
CA LEU A 53 -20.80 -2.51 -8.79
C LEU A 53 -20.65 -3.66 -9.80
N GLU A 54 -20.62 -3.35 -11.09
CA GLU A 54 -20.36 -4.32 -12.15
C GLU A 54 -18.97 -4.92 -12.00
N ASP A 55 -18.82 -6.18 -12.43
CA ASP A 55 -17.57 -6.92 -12.30
C ASP A 55 -16.42 -6.28 -13.08
N ASP A 56 -16.67 -5.77 -14.30
CA ASP A 56 -15.66 -5.17 -15.18
C ASP A 56 -16.23 -3.93 -15.89
N GLY A 57 -15.35 -3.14 -16.49
CA GLY A 57 -15.70 -1.91 -17.21
C GLY A 57 -15.41 -0.62 -16.43
N CYS A 58 -15.78 0.51 -17.03
CA CYS A 58 -15.47 1.85 -16.53
C CYS A 58 -16.06 2.06 -15.12
N GLY A 59 -15.21 2.51 -14.19
CA GLY A 59 -15.61 2.79 -12.81
C GLY A 59 -15.82 1.55 -11.95
N SER A 60 -15.50 0.35 -12.44
CA SER A 60 -15.53 -0.90 -11.65
C SER A 60 -14.30 -1.02 -10.75
N LEU A 61 -14.42 -1.79 -9.66
CA LEU A 61 -13.27 -2.16 -8.85
C LEU A 61 -12.17 -2.87 -9.67
N ARG A 62 -12.58 -3.65 -10.67
CA ARG A 62 -11.66 -4.43 -11.49
C ARG A 62 -10.77 -3.60 -12.39
N GLU A 63 -11.31 -2.53 -12.97
CA GLU A 63 -10.53 -1.56 -13.72
C GLU A 63 -9.45 -0.92 -12.82
N GLY A 64 -9.83 -0.45 -11.62
CA GLY A 64 -8.89 0.14 -10.66
C GLY A 64 -7.77 -0.82 -10.23
N CYS A 65 -8.09 -2.06 -9.91
CA CYS A 65 -7.12 -3.07 -9.46
C CYS A 65 -6.10 -3.48 -10.55
N ARG A 66 -6.52 -3.50 -11.83
CA ARG A 66 -5.68 -3.85 -12.98
C ARG A 66 -4.91 -2.67 -13.56
N ALA A 67 -5.32 -1.45 -13.26
CA ALA A 67 -4.71 -0.24 -13.80
C ALA A 67 -3.21 -0.16 -13.46
N LYS A 68 -2.44 0.38 -14.41
CA LYS A 68 -0.99 0.54 -14.27
C LYS A 68 -0.65 1.67 -13.31
N GLY A 69 0.42 1.48 -12.53
CA GLY A 69 0.91 2.48 -11.59
C GLY A 69 0.14 2.50 -10.27
N PRO A 70 0.57 3.35 -9.33
CA PRO A 70 -0.01 3.39 -8.00
C PRO A 70 -1.42 3.99 -8.01
N LEU A 71 -2.37 3.38 -7.29
CA LEU A 71 -3.72 3.93 -7.10
C LEU A 71 -4.23 3.68 -5.68
N TRP A 72 -4.89 4.70 -5.13
CA TRP A 72 -5.68 4.60 -3.91
C TRP A 72 -7.15 4.48 -4.32
N ILE A 73 -7.71 3.28 -4.22
CA ILE A 73 -9.05 2.93 -4.68
C ILE A 73 -10.03 3.14 -3.53
N VAL A 74 -11.01 4.00 -3.75
CA VAL A 74 -12.11 4.30 -2.82
C VAL A 74 -13.45 4.06 -3.52
N PHE A 75 -14.53 3.96 -2.75
CA PHE A 75 -15.86 3.67 -3.27
C PHE A 75 -16.78 4.88 -3.13
N GLU A 76 -17.54 5.18 -4.18
CA GLU A 76 -18.67 6.15 -4.16
C GLU A 76 -20.03 5.45 -4.03
N VAL A 77 -20.04 4.12 -4.18
CA VAL A 77 -21.23 3.29 -4.09
C VAL A 77 -21.03 2.20 -3.03
N SER A 78 -22.08 1.96 -2.23
CA SER A 78 -22.18 0.79 -1.35
C SER A 78 -22.93 -0.32 -2.07
N GLY A 79 -22.57 -1.58 -1.81
CA GLY A 79 -23.28 -2.72 -2.34
C GLY A 79 -22.40 -3.96 -2.53
N THR A 80 -22.92 -4.90 -3.31
CA THR A 80 -22.27 -6.17 -3.58
C THR A 80 -21.69 -6.19 -4.99
N ILE A 81 -20.40 -6.45 -5.09
CA ILE A 81 -19.69 -6.68 -6.36
C ILE A 81 -19.60 -8.19 -6.56
N HIS A 82 -20.26 -8.69 -7.60
CA HIS A 82 -20.22 -10.11 -7.95
C HIS A 82 -19.12 -10.38 -8.98
N LEU A 83 -18.04 -11.04 -8.56
CA LEU A 83 -16.91 -11.32 -9.43
C LEU A 83 -17.15 -12.58 -10.27
N SER A 84 -17.13 -12.46 -11.59
CA SER A 84 -17.23 -13.60 -12.51
C SER A 84 -15.94 -14.45 -12.56
N SER A 85 -14.81 -13.81 -12.27
CA SER A 85 -13.47 -14.40 -12.26
C SER A 85 -12.63 -13.81 -11.13
N PHE A 86 -11.50 -14.45 -10.77
CA PHE A 86 -10.59 -13.87 -9.78
C PHE A 86 -10.23 -12.43 -10.12
N LEU A 87 -10.30 -11.55 -9.12
CA LEU A 87 -9.90 -10.16 -9.27
C LEU A 87 -8.40 -10.03 -9.03
N LYS A 88 -7.64 -9.85 -10.12
CA LYS A 88 -6.20 -9.62 -10.05
C LYS A 88 -5.89 -8.22 -9.52
N VAL A 89 -5.14 -8.14 -8.42
CA VAL A 89 -4.69 -6.88 -7.83
C VAL A 89 -3.21 -6.69 -8.15
N SER A 90 -2.91 -5.65 -8.93
CA SER A 90 -1.52 -5.29 -9.30
C SER A 90 -0.79 -4.59 -8.16
N SER A 91 0.54 -4.42 -8.29
CA SER A 91 1.36 -3.72 -7.28
C SER A 91 0.93 -2.27 -7.04
N TYR A 92 1.28 -1.74 -5.87
CA TYR A 92 1.04 -0.37 -5.44
C TYR A 92 -0.44 0.02 -5.44
N LYS A 93 -1.28 -0.84 -4.85
CA LYS A 93 -2.72 -0.60 -4.73
C LYS A 93 -3.13 -0.51 -3.28
N THR A 94 -3.95 0.46 -2.96
CA THR A 94 -4.77 0.42 -1.74
C THR A 94 -6.21 0.23 -2.17
N ILE A 95 -6.88 -0.81 -1.67
CA ILE A 95 -8.34 -0.95 -1.77
C ILE A 95 -8.90 -0.55 -0.42
N ASP A 96 -9.53 0.62 -0.36
CA ASP A 96 -10.00 1.25 0.86
C ASP A 96 -11.53 1.32 0.89
N GLY A 97 -12.14 0.38 1.61
CA GLY A 97 -13.58 0.31 1.79
C GLY A 97 -14.12 1.26 2.87
N ARG A 98 -13.32 2.14 3.47
CA ARG A 98 -13.84 3.10 4.46
C ARG A 98 -14.85 4.05 3.82
N GLY A 99 -15.91 4.36 4.56
CA GLY A 99 -17.03 5.20 4.14
C GLY A 99 -18.11 4.52 3.31
N GLN A 100 -17.92 3.26 2.89
CA GLN A 100 -18.93 2.50 2.17
C GLN A 100 -19.01 1.06 2.70
N LYS A 101 -20.17 0.43 2.54
CA LYS A 101 -20.33 -1.00 2.78
C LYS A 101 -20.14 -1.75 1.47
N VAL A 102 -18.96 -2.35 1.29
CA VAL A 102 -18.58 -3.05 0.06
C VAL A 102 -18.41 -4.53 0.35
N LYS A 103 -19.25 -5.34 -0.30
CA LYS A 103 -19.17 -6.79 -0.26
C LYS A 103 -18.67 -7.33 -1.60
N VAL A 104 -17.70 -8.24 -1.57
CA VAL A 104 -17.16 -8.94 -2.73
C VAL A 104 -17.58 -10.40 -2.67
N THR A 105 -18.20 -10.91 -3.74
CA THR A 105 -18.76 -12.27 -3.81
C THR A 105 -18.40 -13.00 -5.10
N GLY A 106 -18.74 -14.29 -5.19
CA GLY A 106 -18.55 -15.12 -6.39
C GLY A 106 -17.12 -15.67 -6.49
N LYS A 107 -16.13 -14.78 -6.61
CA LYS A 107 -14.69 -15.08 -6.59
C LYS A 107 -13.96 -14.19 -5.59
N GLY A 108 -12.69 -14.51 -5.34
CA GLY A 108 -11.83 -13.73 -4.45
C GLY A 108 -10.83 -12.82 -5.16
N LEU A 109 -9.98 -12.21 -4.33
CA LEU A 109 -8.86 -11.37 -4.73
C LEU A 109 -7.62 -12.23 -4.99
N GLN A 110 -6.83 -11.85 -5.99
CA GLN A 110 -5.64 -12.60 -6.37
C GLN A 110 -4.45 -11.65 -6.56
N LEU A 111 -3.48 -11.77 -5.65
CA LEU A 111 -2.25 -10.97 -5.59
C LEU A 111 -1.12 -11.82 -6.18
N LYS A 112 -0.97 -11.73 -7.51
CA LYS A 112 -0.11 -12.60 -8.32
C LYS A 112 1.12 -11.86 -8.85
N ALA A 113 2.27 -12.20 -8.24
CA ALA A 113 3.53 -11.47 -8.25
C ALA A 113 3.33 -9.96 -8.17
N CYS A 114 3.00 -9.48 -6.97
CA CYS A 114 2.85 -8.06 -6.71
C CYS A 114 3.49 -7.62 -5.38
N GLU A 115 3.69 -6.32 -5.24
CA GLU A 115 4.24 -5.72 -4.03
C GLU A 115 3.51 -4.45 -3.63
N HIS A 116 3.59 -4.11 -2.34
CA HIS A 116 2.99 -2.90 -1.76
C HIS A 116 1.47 -2.84 -2.02
N VAL A 117 0.72 -3.76 -1.42
CA VAL A 117 -0.75 -3.78 -1.50
C VAL A 117 -1.36 -3.62 -0.11
N ILE A 118 -2.36 -2.76 0.02
CA ILE A 118 -3.17 -2.60 1.23
C ILE A 118 -4.62 -2.94 0.87
N ILE A 119 -5.28 -3.78 1.65
CA ILE A 119 -6.71 -4.11 1.52
C ILE A 119 -7.34 -3.80 2.86
N CYS A 120 -8.28 -2.86 2.89
CA CYS A 120 -8.84 -2.34 4.13
C CYS A 120 -10.37 -2.26 4.07
N ASN A 121 -11.04 -2.67 5.15
CA ASN A 121 -12.46 -2.42 5.40
C ASN A 121 -13.41 -2.99 4.34
N LEU A 122 -13.26 -4.27 3.98
CA LEU A 122 -14.12 -4.97 3.01
C LEU A 122 -14.81 -6.18 3.63
N GLU A 123 -15.98 -6.53 3.10
CA GLU A 123 -16.61 -7.84 3.34
C GLU A 123 -16.30 -8.77 2.15
N LEU A 124 -15.75 -9.95 2.41
CA LEU A 124 -15.57 -11.02 1.41
C LEU A 124 -16.41 -12.22 1.84
N GLU A 125 -17.38 -12.60 1.00
CA GLU A 125 -18.35 -13.66 1.32
C GLU A 125 -18.83 -14.41 0.08
N GLY A 126 -19.22 -15.67 0.22
CA GLY A 126 -19.95 -16.39 -0.83
C GLY A 126 -19.09 -16.72 -2.05
N GLY A 127 -17.83 -17.09 -1.82
CA GLY A 127 -16.95 -17.59 -2.88
C GLY A 127 -17.37 -18.99 -3.32
N ARG A 128 -17.54 -19.20 -4.63
CA ARG A 128 -18.03 -20.47 -5.18
C ARG A 128 -17.19 -20.97 -6.36
N GLY A 129 -17.03 -22.29 -6.43
CA GLY A 129 -16.29 -22.99 -7.47
C GLY A 129 -15.00 -23.63 -6.95
N HIS A 130 -14.31 -24.32 -7.85
CA HIS A 130 -13.07 -25.04 -7.53
C HIS A 130 -11.94 -24.08 -7.14
N ASP A 131 -11.23 -24.37 -6.04
CA ASP A 131 -10.09 -23.61 -5.50
C ASP A 131 -10.33 -22.09 -5.34
N VAL A 132 -11.55 -21.73 -4.93
CA VAL A 132 -11.91 -20.33 -4.71
C VAL A 132 -11.66 -19.94 -3.25
N ASP A 133 -10.55 -19.24 -3.05
CA ASP A 133 -10.23 -18.57 -1.79
C ASP A 133 -10.64 -17.10 -1.81
N ALA A 134 -10.85 -16.49 -0.64
CA ALA A 134 -11.20 -15.08 -0.54
C ALA A 134 -10.03 -14.16 -0.95
N ILE A 135 -8.81 -14.46 -0.48
CA ILE A 135 -7.60 -13.73 -0.84
C ILE A 135 -6.46 -14.74 -1.09
N GLN A 136 -5.97 -14.77 -2.32
CA GLN A 136 -4.80 -15.58 -2.72
C GLN A 136 -3.57 -14.69 -2.88
N ILE A 137 -2.52 -14.95 -2.10
CA ILE A 137 -1.22 -14.30 -2.20
C ILE A 137 -0.18 -15.33 -2.64
N LYS A 138 0.10 -15.33 -3.95
CA LYS A 138 1.02 -16.27 -4.60
C LYS A 138 1.30 -15.85 -6.03
N PRO A 139 2.46 -16.16 -6.64
CA PRO A 139 3.75 -16.41 -6.01
C PRO A 139 4.54 -15.11 -5.81
N LYS A 140 5.57 -15.15 -4.96
CA LYS A 140 6.60 -14.10 -4.80
C LYS A 140 6.05 -12.70 -4.55
N SER A 141 4.90 -12.61 -3.88
CA SER A 141 4.28 -11.34 -3.52
C SER A 141 4.77 -10.87 -2.16
N ARG A 142 4.96 -9.56 -1.97
CA ARG A 142 5.53 -9.03 -0.71
C ARG A 142 5.03 -7.65 -0.30
N HIS A 143 5.23 -7.29 0.96
CA HIS A 143 4.82 -5.99 1.53
C HIS A 143 3.31 -5.78 1.37
N ILE A 144 2.54 -6.69 1.96
CA ILE A 144 1.07 -6.70 1.87
C ILE A 144 0.49 -6.51 3.26
N TRP A 145 -0.56 -5.69 3.34
CA TRP A 145 -1.34 -5.48 4.55
C TRP A 145 -2.82 -5.72 4.27
N ILE A 146 -3.43 -6.61 5.05
CA ILE A 146 -4.88 -6.86 5.07
C ILE A 146 -5.40 -6.38 6.42
N ASP A 147 -6.37 -5.47 6.40
CA ASP A 147 -6.84 -4.75 7.58
C ASP A 147 -8.36 -4.62 7.63
N ARG A 148 -8.97 -4.81 8.81
CA ARG A 148 -10.43 -4.61 9.03
C ARG A 148 -11.34 -5.31 8.01
N CYS A 149 -10.95 -6.48 7.51
CA CYS A 149 -11.77 -7.24 6.59
C CYS A 149 -12.62 -8.27 7.34
N SER A 150 -13.87 -8.45 6.91
CA SER A 150 -14.69 -9.60 7.31
C SER A 150 -14.63 -10.67 6.22
N LEU A 151 -14.20 -11.88 6.55
CA LEU A 151 -14.04 -12.99 5.61
C LEU A 151 -14.80 -14.22 6.10
N ARG A 152 -15.70 -14.76 5.27
CA ARG A 152 -16.48 -15.97 5.59
C ARG A 152 -16.97 -16.70 4.35
N ASP A 153 -17.38 -17.95 4.50
CA ASP A 153 -18.12 -18.70 3.48
C ASP A 153 -17.48 -18.71 2.06
N PHE A 154 -16.25 -19.23 1.97
CA PHE A 154 -15.60 -19.58 0.69
C PHE A 154 -15.55 -21.09 0.48
N ALA A 155 -15.42 -21.50 -0.79
CA ALA A 155 -15.44 -22.90 -1.18
C ALA A 155 -14.17 -23.68 -0.78
N ASP A 156 -12.99 -23.05 -0.81
CA ASP A 156 -11.75 -23.67 -0.30
C ASP A 156 -11.23 -23.00 0.97
N GLY A 157 -10.32 -22.02 0.89
CA GLY A 157 -9.80 -21.26 2.03
C GLY A 157 -10.28 -19.81 2.11
N LEU A 158 -9.98 -19.10 3.20
CA LEU A 158 -10.16 -17.63 3.22
C LEU A 158 -8.88 -16.93 2.76
N ILE A 159 -7.75 -17.20 3.39
CA ILE A 159 -6.46 -16.58 3.04
C ILE A 159 -5.41 -17.64 2.79
N ASP A 160 -4.82 -17.60 1.60
CA ASP A 160 -3.77 -18.50 1.15
C ASP A 160 -2.49 -17.72 0.83
N ILE A 161 -1.44 -17.94 1.62
CA ILE A 161 -0.10 -17.34 1.46
C ILE A 161 0.87 -18.45 1.08
N THR A 162 1.29 -18.49 -0.19
CA THR A 162 2.07 -19.60 -0.73
C THR A 162 3.10 -19.13 -1.75
N CYS A 163 4.02 -20.03 -2.11
CA CYS A 163 5.01 -19.83 -3.17
C CYS A 163 5.87 -18.59 -2.93
N GLU A 164 6.62 -18.59 -1.83
CA GLU A 164 7.63 -17.59 -1.45
C GLU A 164 7.06 -16.18 -1.21
N SER A 165 5.75 -16.08 -0.97
CA SER A 165 5.11 -14.80 -0.64
C SER A 165 5.38 -14.45 0.82
N THR A 166 6.02 -13.31 1.08
CA THR A 166 6.62 -12.96 2.38
C THR A 166 6.41 -11.49 2.73
N ASP A 167 6.74 -11.07 3.95
CA ASP A 167 6.54 -9.70 4.43
C ASP A 167 5.08 -9.27 4.37
N ILE A 168 4.22 -10.04 5.04
CA ILE A 168 2.77 -9.86 5.06
C ILE A 168 2.30 -9.63 6.49
N THR A 169 1.41 -8.65 6.68
CA THR A 169 0.68 -8.46 7.93
C THR A 169 -0.81 -8.65 7.66
N ILE A 170 -1.45 -9.50 8.44
CA ILE A 170 -2.90 -9.64 8.53
C ILE A 170 -3.27 -9.07 9.89
N SER A 171 -3.86 -7.88 9.90
CA SER A 171 -4.12 -7.16 11.14
C SER A 171 -5.29 -6.21 11.04
N SER A 172 -5.32 -5.15 11.84
CA SER A 172 -5.81 -5.24 13.22
C SER A 172 -7.30 -5.13 13.14
N ARG A 173 -8.01 -6.17 13.57
CA ARG A 173 -9.46 -6.34 13.47
C ARG A 173 -9.92 -7.01 12.17
N CYS A 174 -9.21 -7.97 11.60
CA CYS A 174 -9.89 -8.87 10.66
C CYS A 174 -10.84 -9.80 11.43
N TYR A 175 -12.02 -10.06 10.87
CA TYR A 175 -13.00 -11.00 11.41
C TYR A 175 -13.16 -12.20 10.49
N PHE A 176 -13.00 -13.39 11.04
CA PHE A 176 -13.13 -14.65 10.33
C PHE A 176 -14.23 -15.47 10.97
N SER A 177 -15.25 -15.85 10.18
CA SER A 177 -16.38 -16.63 10.68
C SER A 177 -16.85 -17.66 9.67
N GLU A 178 -17.68 -18.61 10.13
CA GLU A 178 -18.49 -19.50 9.28
C GLU A 178 -17.69 -20.17 8.14
N HIS A 179 -16.54 -20.73 8.47
CA HIS A 179 -15.65 -21.31 7.45
C HIS A 179 -14.85 -22.50 7.98
N ASN A 180 -14.43 -23.39 7.07
CA ASN A 180 -13.69 -24.60 7.43
C ASN A 180 -12.17 -24.36 7.47
N LYS A 181 -11.55 -23.97 6.33
CA LYS A 181 -10.10 -23.92 6.16
C LYS A 181 -9.62 -22.46 6.15
N THR A 182 -9.56 -21.82 7.31
CA THR A 182 -9.39 -20.35 7.41
C THR A 182 -8.14 -19.81 6.72
N MET A 183 -6.95 -20.19 7.18
CA MET A 183 -5.71 -19.59 6.68
C MET A 183 -4.58 -20.61 6.48
N LEU A 184 -4.08 -20.72 5.25
CA LEU A 184 -2.94 -21.57 4.90
C LEU A 184 -1.70 -20.72 4.61
N ILE A 185 -0.60 -21.03 5.28
CA ILE A 185 0.71 -20.43 5.07
C ILE A 185 1.68 -21.55 4.69
N GLY A 186 2.18 -21.53 3.46
CA GLY A 186 2.97 -22.63 2.89
C GLY A 186 2.09 -23.76 2.34
N GLY A 187 1.98 -23.84 1.01
CA GLY A 187 0.97 -24.65 0.32
C GLY A 187 1.27 -26.16 0.30
N SER A 188 2.55 -26.52 0.21
CA SER A 188 3.01 -27.90 0.06
C SER A 188 4.33 -28.11 0.80
N CYS A 189 4.50 -29.29 1.42
CA CYS A 189 5.77 -29.72 2.01
C CYS A 189 6.87 -29.97 0.95
N SER A 190 6.52 -30.04 -0.33
CA SER A 190 7.52 -30.14 -1.41
C SER A 190 8.10 -28.79 -1.82
N ASN A 191 7.47 -27.67 -1.41
CA ASN A 191 7.91 -26.34 -1.80
C ASN A 191 8.87 -25.72 -0.78
N ILE A 192 10.08 -26.25 -0.72
CA ILE A 192 11.11 -25.88 0.27
C ILE A 192 11.51 -24.40 0.25
N ALA A 193 11.23 -23.70 -0.86
CA ALA A 193 11.47 -22.26 -0.99
C ALA A 193 10.56 -21.40 -0.09
N ASP A 194 9.47 -21.99 0.45
CA ASP A 194 8.54 -21.33 1.38
C ASP A 194 9.17 -21.04 2.77
N ARG A 195 10.40 -21.50 3.06
CA ARG A 195 11.16 -21.11 4.27
C ARG A 195 11.40 -19.61 4.41
N CYS A 196 11.28 -18.85 3.31
CA CYS A 196 11.41 -17.39 3.33
C CYS A 196 10.12 -16.67 3.77
N ILE A 197 8.99 -17.37 3.89
CA ILE A 197 7.70 -16.78 4.25
C ILE A 197 7.76 -16.23 5.68
N ARG A 198 7.34 -14.97 5.83
CA ARG A 198 7.24 -14.26 7.11
C ARG A 198 5.89 -13.55 7.18
N VAL A 199 5.10 -13.85 8.20
CA VAL A 199 3.73 -13.33 8.35
C VAL A 199 3.49 -12.88 9.79
N THR A 200 2.86 -11.73 9.97
CA THR A 200 2.35 -11.28 11.28
C THR A 200 0.82 -11.34 11.24
N ILE A 201 0.22 -11.94 12.26
CA ILE A 201 -1.23 -12.01 12.45
C ILE A 201 -1.54 -11.41 13.82
N HIS A 202 -2.28 -10.31 13.86
CA HIS A 202 -2.57 -9.69 15.14
C HIS A 202 -3.92 -9.01 15.22
N HIS A 203 -4.46 -8.96 16.44
CA HIS A 203 -5.74 -8.30 16.74
C HIS A 203 -6.89 -8.81 15.85
N CYS A 204 -6.83 -10.06 15.40
CA CYS A 204 -7.90 -10.68 14.61
C CYS A 204 -8.86 -11.45 15.51
N PHE A 205 -10.11 -11.57 15.07
CA PHE A 205 -11.13 -12.38 15.73
C PHE A 205 -11.55 -13.55 14.85
N PHE A 206 -11.35 -14.77 15.35
CA PHE A 206 -11.76 -16.03 14.72
C PHE A 206 -12.92 -16.63 15.50
N ASP A 207 -14.11 -16.66 14.90
CA ASP A 207 -15.34 -17.07 15.57
C ASP A 207 -16.03 -18.23 14.84
N GLY A 208 -16.00 -19.41 15.46
CA GLY A 208 -16.73 -20.59 14.94
C GLY A 208 -16.12 -21.18 13.66
N THR A 209 -14.91 -20.77 13.26
CA THR A 209 -14.18 -21.35 12.15
C THR A 209 -13.55 -22.70 12.53
N ARG A 210 -13.58 -23.70 11.64
CA ARG A 210 -13.26 -25.08 12.05
C ARG A 210 -11.78 -25.32 12.34
N GLN A 211 -10.86 -24.75 11.56
CA GLN A 211 -9.42 -25.01 11.66
C GLN A 211 -8.57 -23.97 10.90
N ARG A 212 -7.25 -24.03 11.14
CA ARG A 212 -6.19 -23.27 10.45
C ARG A 212 -6.18 -21.78 10.81
N HIS A 213 -5.88 -21.46 12.07
CA HIS A 213 -5.80 -20.10 12.61
C HIS A 213 -4.38 -19.66 13.02
N PRO A 214 -3.30 -19.88 12.24
CA PRO A 214 -3.18 -20.46 10.90
C PRO A 214 -2.80 -21.95 10.90
N ARG A 215 -2.68 -22.55 9.71
CA ARG A 215 -1.83 -23.73 9.47
C ARG A 215 -0.58 -23.30 8.71
N VAL A 216 0.60 -23.62 9.23
CA VAL A 216 1.88 -23.13 8.72
C VAL A 216 2.79 -24.28 8.31
N ARG A 217 3.45 -24.14 7.16
CA ARG A 217 4.62 -24.93 6.74
C ARG A 217 5.77 -23.99 6.44
N PHE A 218 6.97 -24.34 6.89
CA PHE A 218 8.25 -23.64 6.70
C PHE A 218 8.35 -22.20 7.22
N GLY A 219 7.32 -21.38 7.03
CA GLY A 219 7.34 -19.96 7.31
C GLY A 219 7.44 -19.64 8.80
N LYS A 220 7.79 -18.37 9.05
CA LYS A 220 7.84 -17.75 10.37
C LYS A 220 6.58 -16.92 10.59
N VAL A 221 5.83 -17.23 11.64
CA VAL A 221 4.58 -16.53 11.95
C VAL A 221 4.63 -15.95 13.35
N HIS A 222 4.39 -14.65 13.47
CA HIS A 222 4.12 -14.00 14.75
C HIS A 222 2.62 -13.79 14.93
N LEU A 223 2.03 -14.41 15.94
CA LEU A 223 0.63 -14.31 16.34
C LEU A 223 0.55 -13.59 17.67
N TYR A 224 -0.09 -12.43 17.71
CA TYR A 224 -0.33 -11.76 18.99
C TYR A 224 -1.68 -11.07 19.12
N ASN A 225 -2.22 -11.05 20.33
CA ASN A 225 -3.50 -10.43 20.67
C ASN A 225 -4.64 -10.81 19.73
N ASN A 226 -4.66 -12.05 19.22
CA ASN A 226 -5.81 -12.57 18.49
C ASN A 226 -6.77 -13.23 19.46
N TYR A 227 -8.06 -13.14 19.18
CA TYR A 227 -9.09 -13.88 19.90
C TYR A 227 -9.63 -14.99 18.99
N THR A 228 -9.54 -16.23 19.46
CA THR A 228 -10.02 -17.41 18.75
C THR A 228 -10.99 -18.16 19.64
N ARG A 229 -12.21 -18.39 19.16
CA ARG A 229 -13.24 -19.14 19.90
C ARG A 229 -13.92 -20.20 19.06
N ASN A 230 -14.46 -21.21 19.73
CA ASN A 230 -15.39 -22.19 19.15
C ASN A 230 -14.85 -22.90 17.89
N TRP A 231 -13.57 -23.22 17.84
CA TRP A 231 -13.01 -23.95 16.70
C TRP A 231 -13.49 -25.41 16.66
N GLY A 232 -13.54 -25.97 15.45
CA GLY A 232 -14.13 -27.29 15.20
C GLY A 232 -13.15 -28.47 15.23
N ILE A 233 -11.83 -28.24 15.11
CA ILE A 233 -10.81 -29.29 15.10
C ILE A 233 -9.58 -28.88 15.91
N TYR A 234 -8.89 -27.82 15.48
CA TYR A 234 -7.74 -27.22 16.16
C TYR A 234 -7.68 -25.73 15.87
N ALA A 235 -6.99 -24.95 16.71
CA ALA A 235 -6.76 -23.53 16.44
C ALA A 235 -5.58 -23.36 15.47
N VAL A 236 -4.36 -23.52 15.96
CA VAL A 236 -3.09 -23.28 15.25
C VAL A 236 -2.45 -24.62 14.89
N CYS A 237 -1.86 -24.73 13.71
CA CYS A 237 -1.13 -25.93 13.30
C CYS A 237 0.30 -25.61 12.84
N ALA A 238 1.26 -26.15 13.57
CA ALA A 238 2.68 -26.13 13.24
C ALA A 238 3.03 -27.40 12.45
N SER A 239 3.20 -27.25 11.15
CA SER A 239 3.67 -28.32 10.27
C SER A 239 5.14 -28.13 9.91
N VAL A 240 5.69 -29.04 9.08
CA VAL A 240 7.10 -29.14 8.65
C VAL A 240 7.87 -27.83 8.74
N GLU A 241 8.82 -27.80 9.67
CA GLU A 241 9.81 -26.73 9.87
C GLU A 241 9.23 -25.32 10.07
N SER A 242 7.93 -25.19 10.35
CA SER A 242 7.33 -23.89 10.67
C SER A 242 7.78 -23.39 12.04
N GLN A 243 7.86 -22.07 12.19
CA GLN A 243 8.15 -21.43 13.47
C GLN A 243 7.03 -20.48 13.82
N ILE A 244 6.38 -20.71 14.95
CA ILE A 244 5.22 -19.94 15.39
C ILE A 244 5.50 -19.33 16.75
N LEU A 245 5.52 -18.00 16.82
CA LEU A 245 5.53 -17.25 18.07
C LEU A 245 4.10 -16.81 18.38
N SER A 246 3.52 -17.30 19.48
CA SER A 246 2.18 -16.98 19.96
C SER A 246 2.29 -16.16 21.25
N GLN A 247 1.91 -14.87 21.21
CA GLN A 247 2.02 -13.97 22.36
C GLN A 247 0.69 -13.31 22.71
N SER A 248 0.25 -13.43 23.96
CA SER A 248 -0.92 -12.72 24.48
C SER A 248 -2.19 -12.87 23.63
N ASN A 249 -2.38 -14.03 22.99
CA ASN A 249 -3.62 -14.41 22.32
C ASN A 249 -4.63 -14.95 23.34
N ILE A 250 -5.90 -14.93 22.97
CA ILE A 250 -7.00 -15.45 23.77
C ILE A 250 -7.62 -16.63 23.02
N TYR A 251 -7.59 -17.81 23.64
CA TYR A 251 -8.17 -19.03 23.10
C TYR A 251 -9.32 -19.49 23.99
N GLU A 252 -10.53 -19.48 23.46
CA GLU A 252 -11.73 -19.94 24.17
C GLU A 252 -12.31 -21.17 23.50
N ALA A 253 -12.16 -22.33 24.15
CA ALA A 253 -12.69 -23.57 23.60
C ALA A 253 -14.22 -23.56 23.55
N GLY A 254 -14.73 -24.20 22.49
CA GLY A 254 -16.11 -24.68 22.41
C GLY A 254 -16.14 -26.18 22.70
N GLU A 255 -16.71 -26.98 21.79
CA GLU A 255 -16.71 -28.44 21.92
C GLU A 255 -15.33 -29.09 21.80
N LYS A 256 -14.45 -28.50 20.97
CA LYS A 256 -13.05 -28.93 20.84
C LYS A 256 -12.14 -27.98 21.60
N ASN A 257 -11.08 -28.54 22.16
CA ASN A 257 -10.17 -27.82 23.05
C ASN A 257 -8.68 -27.91 22.68
N LEU A 258 -8.33 -28.55 21.55
CA LEU A 258 -6.95 -28.60 21.07
C LEU A 258 -6.57 -27.26 20.42
N VAL A 259 -5.63 -26.51 21.00
CA VAL A 259 -5.14 -25.25 20.40
C VAL A 259 -4.02 -25.52 19.40
N PHE A 260 -2.87 -26.01 19.86
CA PHE A 260 -1.71 -26.24 19.02
C PHE A 260 -1.70 -27.68 18.53
N LYS A 261 -1.72 -27.84 17.20
CA LYS A 261 -1.57 -29.13 16.53
C LYS A 261 -0.22 -29.21 15.84
N TYR A 262 0.52 -30.27 16.11
CA TYR A 262 1.76 -30.58 15.42
C TYR A 262 1.47 -31.58 14.30
N MET A 263 1.98 -31.29 13.10
CA MET A 263 1.77 -32.14 11.94
C MET A 263 3.11 -32.48 11.31
N ILE A 264 3.48 -33.76 11.38
CA ILE A 264 4.70 -34.26 10.77
C ILE A 264 4.48 -34.39 9.25
N GLU A 265 5.26 -33.65 8.47
CA GLU A 265 5.31 -33.77 7.02
C GLU A 265 6.79 -33.89 6.59
N LYS A 266 7.06 -34.60 5.49
CA LYS A 266 8.42 -34.74 4.96
C LYS A 266 8.71 -33.64 3.94
N ALA A 267 9.66 -32.76 4.24
CA ALA A 267 10.16 -31.78 3.29
C ALA A 267 10.88 -32.50 2.12
N ALA A 268 10.85 -31.91 0.92
CA ALA A 268 11.45 -32.55 -0.26
C ALA A 268 12.97 -32.73 -0.16
N ASP A 269 13.66 -31.92 0.63
CA ASP A 269 15.11 -31.93 0.85
C ASP A 269 15.53 -32.59 2.17
N GLN A 270 14.59 -33.22 2.89
CA GLN A 270 14.85 -33.92 4.15
C GLN A 270 14.56 -35.42 4.02
N GLU A 271 15.34 -36.24 4.72
CA GLU A 271 15.17 -37.70 4.73
C GLU A 271 14.01 -38.15 5.64
N GLN A 272 13.77 -37.42 6.72
CA GLN A 272 12.75 -37.71 7.74
C GLN A 272 11.67 -36.63 7.78
N GLY A 273 10.47 -37.02 8.18
CA GLY A 273 9.39 -36.08 8.44
C GLY A 273 9.59 -35.34 9.75
N THR A 274 9.31 -34.04 9.75
CA THR A 274 9.35 -33.20 10.95
C THR A 274 8.07 -32.36 11.04
N CYS A 275 7.73 -31.92 12.24
CA CYS A 275 6.75 -30.84 12.46
C CYS A 275 7.47 -29.49 12.57
N GLY A 276 6.71 -28.46 12.92
CA GLY A 276 7.25 -27.15 13.30
C GLY A 276 7.23 -26.96 14.81
N CYS A 277 7.66 -25.79 15.28
CA CYS A 277 7.67 -25.43 16.69
C CYS A 277 6.72 -24.26 16.99
N VAL A 278 6.15 -24.27 18.21
CA VAL A 278 5.34 -23.17 18.74
C VAL A 278 5.94 -22.71 20.07
N ARG A 279 6.22 -21.41 20.20
CA ARG A 279 6.53 -20.77 21.48
C ARG A 279 5.33 -19.93 21.89
N SER A 280 4.73 -20.24 23.04
CA SER A 280 3.54 -19.57 23.59
C SER A 280 3.91 -18.76 24.83
N GLU A 281 3.58 -17.46 24.84
CA GLU A 281 3.96 -16.52 25.88
C GLU A 281 2.79 -15.61 26.26
N GLY A 282 2.33 -15.68 27.52
CA GLY A 282 1.25 -14.81 28.01
C GLY A 282 -0.11 -15.04 27.34
N ASP A 283 -0.30 -16.14 26.61
CA ASP A 283 -1.60 -16.54 26.04
C ASP A 283 -2.60 -16.89 27.16
N LEU A 284 -3.87 -16.50 26.97
CA LEU A 284 -4.98 -16.83 27.87
C LEU A 284 -5.80 -17.99 27.30
N PHE A 285 -5.95 -19.05 28.11
CA PHE A 285 -6.66 -20.27 27.74
C PHE A 285 -7.94 -20.44 28.58
N LEU A 286 -9.11 -20.35 27.94
CA LEU A 286 -10.43 -20.38 28.58
C LEU A 286 -11.19 -21.66 28.25
N ASN A 287 -12.18 -22.04 29.08
CA ASN A 287 -13.10 -23.16 28.85
C ASN A 287 -12.43 -24.54 28.66
N GLY A 288 -11.42 -24.87 29.48
CA GLY A 288 -10.82 -26.21 29.48
C GLY A 288 -9.96 -26.50 28.24
N VAL A 289 -9.42 -25.45 27.62
CA VAL A 289 -8.42 -25.54 26.56
C VAL A 289 -7.23 -26.41 26.96
N LYS A 290 -6.76 -27.21 26.02
CA LYS A 290 -5.50 -27.96 26.07
C LYS A 290 -4.55 -27.36 25.05
N PRO A 291 -3.54 -26.58 25.47
CA PRO A 291 -2.54 -26.02 24.58
C PRO A 291 -1.83 -27.10 23.76
N CYS A 292 -1.51 -28.25 24.38
CA CYS A 292 -0.74 -29.34 23.77
C CYS A 292 0.62 -28.86 23.27
N LEU A 293 1.37 -28.13 24.10
CA LEU A 293 2.76 -27.79 23.82
C LEU A 293 3.60 -29.07 23.89
N GLU A 294 4.49 -29.29 22.91
CA GLU A 294 5.48 -30.37 23.01
C GLU A 294 6.57 -29.95 24.01
N ASP A 295 6.99 -30.85 24.91
CA ASP A 295 7.94 -30.60 26.01
C ASP A 295 9.40 -30.42 25.54
N ASP A 296 9.63 -30.06 24.29
CA ASP A 296 10.89 -30.34 23.58
C ASP A 296 11.90 -29.17 23.62
N ASP A 297 13.19 -29.51 23.61
CA ASP A 297 14.38 -28.63 23.58
C ASP A 297 14.41 -27.63 22.39
N ASN A 298 13.39 -27.61 21.54
CA ASN A 298 13.28 -26.80 20.33
C ASN A 298 12.51 -25.47 20.51
N VAL A 299 12.03 -25.11 21.70
CA VAL A 299 11.37 -23.80 21.92
C VAL A 299 12.32 -22.64 21.60
N ASP A 300 13.62 -22.81 21.86
CA ASP A 300 14.68 -21.84 21.52
C ASP A 300 14.89 -21.67 20.00
N THR A 301 14.35 -22.56 19.17
CA THR A 301 14.46 -22.46 17.70
C THR A 301 13.43 -21.52 17.07
N VAL A 302 12.39 -21.12 17.82
CA VAL A 302 11.42 -20.13 17.35
C VAL A 302 12.09 -18.75 17.27
N PHE A 303 12.02 -18.13 16.10
CA PHE A 303 12.58 -16.79 15.88
C PHE A 303 12.15 -15.76 16.93
N ASP A 304 13.01 -14.78 17.18
CA ASP A 304 12.67 -13.60 17.98
C ASP A 304 12.06 -12.51 17.08
N ALA A 305 10.86 -12.04 17.43
CA ALA A 305 10.21 -10.94 16.74
C ALA A 305 10.99 -9.61 16.89
N GLY A 306 11.68 -9.39 18.02
CA GLY A 306 12.49 -8.21 18.29
C GLY A 306 13.68 -8.03 17.35
N GLU A 307 14.22 -9.13 16.82
CA GLU A 307 15.24 -9.10 15.77
C GLU A 307 14.66 -8.68 14.40
N SER A 308 13.36 -8.88 14.20
CA SER A 308 12.67 -8.65 12.92
C SER A 308 12.08 -7.24 12.80
N TYR A 309 11.55 -6.67 13.88
CA TYR A 309 11.02 -5.30 13.97
C TYR A 309 11.12 -4.76 15.40
N ARG A 310 11.33 -3.44 15.51
CA ARG A 310 11.77 -2.77 16.75
C ARG A 310 10.71 -2.65 17.84
N ALA A 311 9.43 -2.61 17.46
CA ALA A 311 8.31 -2.45 18.38
C ALA A 311 7.03 -2.93 17.71
N TRP A 312 6.08 -3.39 18.52
CA TRP A 312 4.70 -3.70 18.16
C TRP A 312 3.81 -3.40 19.36
N THR A 313 2.56 -3.04 19.09
CA THR A 313 1.57 -2.71 20.10
C THR A 313 0.99 -4.02 20.63
N MET A 314 1.36 -4.40 21.86
CA MET A 314 0.91 -5.63 22.49
C MET A 314 0.29 -5.33 23.86
N GLU A 315 -0.88 -5.90 24.10
CA GLU A 315 -1.60 -5.77 25.37
C GLU A 315 -1.66 -7.14 26.08
N PRO A 316 -1.74 -7.20 27.42
CA PRO A 316 -1.97 -8.47 28.11
C PRO A 316 -3.28 -9.13 27.67
N ALA A 317 -3.30 -10.46 27.59
CA ALA A 317 -4.49 -11.23 27.27
C ALA A 317 -5.51 -11.14 28.42
N THR A 318 -6.54 -10.29 28.25
CA THR A 318 -7.57 -9.97 29.26
C THR A 318 -8.97 -10.06 28.68
N ASP A 319 -9.99 -10.13 29.55
CA ASP A 319 -11.38 -10.05 29.12
C ASP A 319 -11.71 -8.71 28.45
N SER A 320 -11.10 -7.61 28.88
CA SER A 320 -11.24 -6.29 28.23
C SER A 320 -10.73 -6.31 26.78
N LEU A 321 -9.54 -6.90 26.54
CA LEU A 321 -9.01 -7.07 25.18
C LEU A 321 -9.95 -7.95 24.34
N LYS A 322 -10.49 -9.03 24.91
CA LYS A 322 -11.49 -9.89 24.26
C LYS A 322 -12.70 -9.08 23.79
N GLU A 323 -13.30 -8.27 24.65
CA GLU A 323 -14.45 -7.42 24.29
C GLU A 323 -14.12 -6.44 23.17
N VAL A 324 -12.95 -5.78 23.26
CA VAL A 324 -12.46 -4.86 22.23
C VAL A 324 -12.32 -5.57 20.88
N LEU A 325 -11.73 -6.77 20.84
CA LEU A 325 -11.57 -7.54 19.61
C LEU A 325 -12.92 -7.96 19.03
N GLN A 326 -13.90 -8.34 19.86
CA GLN A 326 -15.24 -8.69 19.39
C GLN A 326 -15.97 -7.51 18.74
N VAL A 327 -15.83 -6.31 19.31
CA VAL A 327 -16.52 -5.10 18.81
C VAL A 327 -15.83 -4.55 17.58
N CYS A 328 -14.50 -4.50 17.60
CA CYS A 328 -13.76 -3.78 16.60
C CYS A 328 -13.39 -4.65 15.40
N ALA A 329 -13.38 -5.99 15.50
CA ALA A 329 -13.13 -6.93 14.40
C ALA A 329 -14.11 -6.80 13.23
N GLY A 330 -13.59 -7.01 12.02
CA GLY A 330 -14.30 -7.03 10.75
C GLY A 330 -14.42 -5.67 10.07
N TRP A 331 -15.27 -5.65 9.05
CA TRP A 331 -15.75 -4.43 8.43
C TRP A 331 -16.39 -3.53 9.49
N GLN A 332 -16.01 -2.25 9.48
CA GLN A 332 -16.52 -1.24 10.38
C GLN A 332 -17.24 -0.13 9.60
N PRO A 333 -18.34 0.43 10.14
CA PRO A 333 -19.08 1.55 9.54
C PRO A 333 -18.37 2.89 9.78
N ILE A 334 -17.07 2.97 9.47
CA ILE A 334 -16.26 4.17 9.65
C ILE A 334 -16.38 5.12 8.44
N PRO A 335 -16.50 6.43 8.66
CA PRO A 335 -16.54 7.40 7.56
C PRO A 335 -15.22 7.37 6.79
N ARG A 336 -15.27 7.67 5.49
CA ARG A 336 -14.07 7.86 4.68
C ARG A 336 -13.31 9.08 5.21
N PRO A 337 -12.06 8.94 5.69
CA PRO A 337 -11.30 10.09 6.13
C PRO A 337 -11.01 11.03 4.95
N PRO A 338 -10.87 12.34 5.17
CA PRO A 338 -10.50 13.26 4.11
C PRO A 338 -9.12 12.88 3.55
N ASP A 339 -8.95 12.96 2.23
CA ASP A 339 -7.61 12.88 1.65
C ASP A 339 -6.85 14.15 2.04
N SER A 340 -6.07 14.06 3.12
CA SER A 340 -5.18 15.12 3.59
C SER A 340 -4.04 15.40 2.59
N LEU A 341 -3.91 14.64 1.48
CA LEU A 341 -3.13 15.14 0.34
C LEU A 341 -3.77 16.36 -0.33
N SER A 342 -5.03 16.71 -0.02
CA SER A 342 -5.56 18.05 -0.32
C SER A 342 -4.82 19.15 0.48
N SER A 343 -4.18 18.80 1.60
CA SER A 343 -3.26 19.65 2.37
C SER A 343 -1.78 19.36 2.11
N VAL A 344 -1.44 18.45 1.18
CA VAL A 344 -0.26 18.67 0.34
C VAL A 344 -0.61 19.81 -0.58
N GLN A 345 -0.52 21.02 -0.01
CA GLN A 345 -0.48 22.34 -0.62
C GLN A 345 -0.54 22.18 -2.14
N ALA A 346 -1.78 22.19 -2.68
CA ALA A 346 -2.10 21.82 -4.04
C ALA A 346 -0.95 22.19 -4.95
N ARG A 347 -0.30 21.22 -5.61
CA ARG A 347 0.89 21.43 -6.47
C ARG A 347 0.71 22.74 -7.21
N ILE A 348 1.41 23.80 -6.77
CA ILE A 348 1.07 25.17 -7.18
C ILE A 348 1.06 25.22 -8.70
N LYS A 349 -0.12 25.46 -9.28
CA LYS A 349 -0.26 25.48 -10.73
C LYS A 349 0.25 26.83 -11.23
N VAL A 350 1.11 26.79 -12.25
CA VAL A 350 1.78 28.00 -12.75
C VAL A 350 0.79 29.04 -13.27
N HIS A 351 -0.37 28.62 -13.78
CA HIS A 351 -1.39 29.55 -14.27
C HIS A 351 -2.03 30.37 -13.14
N GLU A 352 -2.28 29.77 -11.97
CA GLU A 352 -2.83 30.46 -10.78
C GLU A 352 -1.86 31.54 -10.29
N LEU A 353 -0.55 31.28 -10.33
CA LEU A 353 0.48 32.25 -9.96
C LEU A 353 0.55 33.46 -10.88
N ARG A 354 0.14 33.33 -12.15
CA ARG A 354 0.17 34.44 -13.11
C ARG A 354 -0.86 35.53 -12.77
N GLY A 355 -1.97 35.17 -12.14
CA GLY A 355 -3.00 36.11 -11.68
C GLY A 355 -2.59 36.94 -10.45
N LYS A 356 -1.63 36.47 -9.65
CA LYS A 356 -1.26 37.09 -8.35
C LYS A 356 -0.41 38.34 -8.47
N THR A 357 -0.53 39.27 -7.53
CA THR A 357 0.29 40.50 -7.50
C THR A 357 1.76 40.22 -7.13
N LYS A 358 2.66 41.19 -7.34
CA LYS A 358 4.10 41.03 -7.00
C LYS A 358 4.31 40.78 -5.50
N THR A 359 3.56 41.50 -4.67
CA THR A 359 3.59 41.39 -3.20
C THR A 359 3.09 40.02 -2.74
N GLU A 360 1.98 39.53 -3.30
CA GLU A 360 1.48 38.18 -3.03
C GLU A 360 2.50 37.09 -3.39
N LEU A 361 3.15 37.20 -4.55
CA LEU A 361 4.17 36.24 -4.98
C LEU A 361 5.40 36.26 -4.05
N GLN A 362 5.78 37.44 -3.54
CA GLN A 362 6.89 37.58 -2.59
C GLN A 362 6.55 37.00 -1.21
N ASN A 363 5.33 37.24 -0.71
CA ASN A 363 4.85 36.67 0.55
C ASN A 363 4.77 35.14 0.44
N GLN A 364 4.15 34.61 -0.62
CA GLN A 364 4.07 33.18 -0.86
C GLN A 364 5.46 32.52 -0.99
N LEU A 365 6.43 33.21 -1.59
CA LEU A 365 7.82 32.73 -1.65
C LEU A 365 8.48 32.68 -0.27
N LYS A 366 8.20 33.65 0.60
CA LYS A 366 8.72 33.71 1.98
C LYS A 366 8.17 32.54 2.79
N ASP A 367 6.87 32.29 2.71
CA ASP A 367 6.21 31.21 3.45
C ASP A 367 6.74 29.84 3.04
N LEU A 368 6.86 29.58 1.72
CA LEU A 368 7.43 28.34 1.21
C LEU A 368 8.89 28.11 1.62
N LYS A 369 9.69 29.19 1.75
CA LYS A 369 11.08 29.09 2.23
C LYS A 369 11.13 28.76 3.72
N ASN A 370 10.26 29.35 4.53
CA ASN A 370 10.14 29.04 5.95
C ASN A 370 9.72 27.59 6.16
N GLU A 371 8.73 27.11 5.40
CA GLU A 371 8.30 25.72 5.41
C GLU A 371 9.45 24.76 5.04
N LEU A 372 10.20 25.06 3.97
CA LEU A 372 11.37 24.26 3.59
C LEU A 372 12.44 24.22 4.70
N SER A 373 12.63 25.31 5.44
CA SER A 373 13.56 25.38 6.56
C SER A 373 13.14 24.42 7.68
N LEU A 374 11.87 24.47 8.09
CA LEU A 374 11.32 23.57 9.10
C LEU A 374 11.42 22.09 8.70
N LEU A 375 11.12 21.77 7.44
CA LEU A 375 11.23 20.41 6.92
C LEU A 375 12.69 19.91 6.89
N ARG A 376 13.67 20.79 6.69
CA ARG A 376 15.10 20.44 6.74
C ARG A 376 15.56 20.13 8.16
N VAL A 377 15.09 20.88 9.15
CA VAL A 377 15.35 20.58 10.57
C VAL A 377 14.77 19.21 10.91
N ALA A 378 13.50 18.97 10.55
CA ALA A 378 12.85 17.67 10.77
C ALA A 378 13.57 16.49 10.10
N LYS A 379 14.25 16.73 8.97
CA LYS A 379 15.09 15.71 8.31
C LYS A 379 16.33 15.33 9.13
N VAL A 380 16.96 16.29 9.77
CA VAL A 380 18.17 16.06 10.58
C VAL A 380 17.81 15.36 11.89
N THR A 381 16.62 15.64 12.46
CA THR A 381 16.15 15.04 13.71
C THR A 381 15.46 13.67 13.53
N GLY A 382 15.59 13.01 12.36
CA GLY A 382 14.99 11.70 12.12
C GLY A 382 13.45 11.69 12.04
N GLY A 383 12.83 12.80 11.64
CA GLY A 383 11.37 12.93 11.59
C GLY A 383 10.68 11.99 10.59
N ALA A 384 9.39 11.74 10.85
CA ALA A 384 8.55 10.80 10.10
C ALA A 384 8.71 10.88 8.56
N PRO A 385 8.74 9.75 7.83
CA PRO A 385 8.88 9.70 6.38
C PRO A 385 7.90 10.61 5.61
N ASN A 386 6.69 10.76 6.15
CA ASN A 386 5.64 11.63 5.63
C ASN A 386 6.03 13.12 5.59
N LYS A 387 6.89 13.60 6.49
CA LYS A 387 7.42 14.97 6.45
C LYS A 387 8.55 15.10 5.42
N LEU A 388 9.36 14.05 5.23
CA LEU A 388 10.51 14.06 4.31
C LEU A 388 10.09 14.10 2.84
N SER A 389 8.99 13.45 2.49
CA SER A 389 8.44 13.46 1.13
C SER A 389 8.00 14.88 0.67
N LYS A 390 7.62 15.75 1.61
CA LYS A 390 7.22 17.15 1.34
C LYS A 390 8.37 18.03 0.83
N ILE A 391 9.62 17.71 1.18
CA ILE A 391 10.80 18.51 0.79
C ILE A 391 10.90 18.65 -0.74
N LYS A 392 10.66 17.56 -1.48
CA LYS A 392 10.73 17.58 -2.95
C LYS A 392 9.65 18.49 -3.55
N VAL A 393 8.44 18.45 -2.97
CA VAL A 393 7.29 19.23 -3.44
C VAL A 393 7.51 20.72 -3.17
N VAL A 394 7.90 21.10 -1.95
CA VAL A 394 8.14 22.50 -1.57
C VAL A 394 9.27 23.11 -2.41
N ARG A 395 10.35 22.36 -2.70
CA ARG A 395 11.43 22.84 -3.60
C ARG A 395 10.92 23.14 -5.01
N LEU A 396 10.04 22.29 -5.55
CA LEU A 396 9.45 22.49 -6.86
C LEU A 396 8.51 23.71 -6.88
N SER A 397 7.73 23.89 -5.82
CA SER A 397 6.86 25.05 -5.61
C SER A 397 7.64 26.36 -5.58
N ILE A 398 8.74 26.44 -4.82
CA ILE A 398 9.65 27.60 -4.79
C ILE A 398 10.18 27.93 -6.19
N ALA A 399 10.64 26.91 -6.94
CA ALA A 399 11.15 27.09 -8.29
C ALA A 399 10.09 27.66 -9.25
N ARG A 400 8.83 27.21 -9.14
CA ARG A 400 7.71 27.72 -9.94
C ARG A 400 7.41 29.19 -9.62
N VAL A 401 7.33 29.57 -8.35
CA VAL A 401 7.09 30.96 -7.93
C VAL A 401 8.20 31.88 -8.43
N LEU A 402 9.46 31.50 -8.25
CA LEU A 402 10.62 32.25 -8.76
C LEU A 402 10.58 32.43 -10.28
N THR A 403 10.15 31.38 -11.00
CA THR A 403 10.02 31.43 -12.46
C THR A 403 8.97 32.47 -12.88
N VAL A 404 7.81 32.49 -12.22
CA VAL A 404 6.74 33.46 -12.53
C VAL A 404 7.17 34.89 -12.18
N ILE A 405 7.84 35.10 -11.04
CA ILE A 405 8.40 36.41 -10.69
C ILE A 405 9.38 36.89 -11.77
N SER A 406 10.30 36.03 -12.21
CA SER A 406 11.26 36.36 -13.28
C SER A 406 10.57 36.66 -14.60
N GLN A 407 9.51 35.92 -14.95
CA GLN A 407 8.71 36.16 -16.16
C GLN A 407 8.00 37.52 -16.10
N LYS A 408 7.35 37.85 -14.98
CA LYS A 408 6.67 39.16 -14.79
C LYS A 408 7.65 40.32 -14.85
N GLN A 409 8.80 40.19 -14.19
CA GLN A 409 9.85 41.21 -14.23
C GLN A 409 10.38 41.43 -15.65
N LYS A 410 10.63 40.35 -16.41
CA LYS A 410 11.06 40.44 -17.81
C LYS A 410 9.99 41.02 -18.72
N ALA A 411 8.71 40.72 -18.49
CA ALA A 411 7.60 41.31 -19.26
C ALA A 411 7.53 42.82 -19.04
N ALA A 412 7.52 43.28 -17.79
CA ALA A 412 7.53 44.71 -17.47
C ALA A 412 8.75 45.44 -18.04
N LEU A 413 9.93 44.81 -17.99
CA LEU A 413 11.14 45.35 -18.62
C LEU A 413 11.05 45.37 -20.16
N ARG A 414 10.41 44.39 -20.80
CA ARG A 414 10.21 44.42 -22.26
C ARG A 414 9.30 45.58 -22.67
N ASP A 415 8.25 45.84 -21.90
CA ASP A 415 7.34 46.97 -22.16
C ASP A 415 8.06 48.31 -21.99
N ALA A 416 8.84 48.48 -20.91
CA ALA A 416 9.61 49.69 -20.64
C ALA A 416 10.71 49.99 -21.68
N TYR A 417 11.23 48.97 -22.38
CA TYR A 417 12.32 49.09 -23.35
C TYR A 417 11.89 48.84 -24.81
N LYS A 418 10.59 48.69 -25.09
CA LYS A 418 10.06 48.28 -26.40
C LYS A 418 10.51 49.17 -27.56
N ASN A 419 10.64 50.48 -27.31
CA ASN A 419 11.01 51.48 -28.33
C ASN A 419 12.40 52.11 -28.08
N LYS A 420 13.19 51.58 -27.14
CA LYS A 420 14.52 52.13 -26.83
C LYS A 420 15.56 51.52 -27.76
N LYS A 421 16.49 52.36 -28.23
CA LYS A 421 17.61 51.96 -29.11
C LYS A 421 18.52 50.88 -28.48
N LEU A 422 18.64 50.87 -27.15
CA LEU A 422 19.49 49.94 -26.40
C LEU A 422 18.65 49.03 -25.49
N LEU A 423 18.79 47.72 -25.71
CA LEU A 423 18.16 46.67 -24.89
C LEU A 423 19.16 46.11 -23.87
N PRO A 424 18.75 45.97 -22.59
CA PRO A 424 19.50 45.25 -21.56
C PRO A 424 19.84 43.82 -21.99
N LEU A 425 21.02 43.34 -21.59
CA LEU A 425 21.53 42.00 -21.96
C LEU A 425 20.55 40.88 -21.61
N ASP A 426 19.86 40.98 -20.48
CA ASP A 426 18.92 39.96 -19.97
C ASP A 426 17.64 39.80 -20.80
N LEU A 427 17.29 40.81 -21.60
CA LEU A 427 16.12 40.78 -22.48
C LEU A 427 16.48 40.27 -23.88
N ARG A 428 17.76 40.19 -24.22
CA ARG A 428 18.21 39.75 -25.54
C ARG A 428 17.92 38.24 -25.70
N PRO A 429 17.38 37.82 -26.85
CA PRO A 429 17.18 36.40 -27.12
C PRO A 429 18.54 35.68 -27.13
N LYS A 430 18.68 34.63 -26.30
CA LYS A 430 19.87 33.78 -26.30
C LYS A 430 19.88 32.94 -27.58
N LYS A 431 20.65 33.38 -28.57
CA LYS A 431 20.88 32.66 -29.82
C LYS A 431 22.03 31.66 -29.66
N THR A 432 21.85 30.46 -30.20
CA THR A 432 22.94 29.48 -30.32
C THR A 432 24.08 30.06 -31.16
N ARG A 433 25.30 29.53 -31.00
CA ARG A 433 26.48 29.97 -31.78
C ARG A 433 26.24 29.86 -33.28
N ALA A 434 25.58 28.79 -33.73
CA ALA A 434 25.18 28.58 -35.13
C ALA A 434 24.26 29.70 -35.64
N ILE A 435 23.21 30.05 -34.88
CA ILE A 435 22.28 31.12 -35.27
C ILE A 435 22.97 32.50 -35.28
N ARG A 436 23.91 32.74 -34.36
CA ARG A 436 24.71 33.98 -34.36
C ARG A 436 25.67 34.09 -35.56
N ARG A 437 26.09 32.96 -36.13
CA ARG A 437 27.01 32.88 -37.27
C ARG A 437 26.31 32.70 -38.62
N ARG A 438 25.00 32.49 -38.64
CA ARG A 438 24.24 32.32 -39.88
C ARG A 438 24.29 33.62 -40.69
N LEU A 439 24.51 33.48 -41.99
CA LEU A 439 24.43 34.58 -42.94
C LEU A 439 23.03 35.20 -42.90
N THR A 440 22.95 36.51 -43.11
CA THR A 440 21.66 37.19 -43.30
C THR A 440 21.06 36.80 -44.66
N LYS A 441 19.74 36.95 -44.84
CA LYS A 441 19.10 36.69 -46.16
C LYS A 441 19.77 37.46 -47.30
N HIS A 442 20.23 38.68 -47.02
CA HIS A 442 21.00 39.47 -47.99
C HIS A 442 22.35 38.82 -48.29
N GLN A 443 23.10 38.40 -47.27
CA GLN A 443 24.38 37.71 -47.45
C GLN A 443 24.24 36.36 -48.16
N GLU A 444 23.17 35.59 -47.89
CA GLU A 444 22.86 34.35 -48.61
C GLU A 444 22.49 34.61 -50.08
N SER A 445 21.91 35.78 -50.39
CA SER A 445 21.56 36.16 -51.77
C SER A 445 22.75 36.63 -52.61
N LEU A 446 23.89 36.93 -51.97
CA LEU A 446 25.09 37.37 -52.66
C LEU A 446 25.82 36.16 -53.26
N LYS A 447 25.86 36.09 -54.59
CA LYS A 447 26.67 35.09 -55.29
C LYS A 447 28.14 35.49 -55.25
N THR A 448 28.99 34.51 -54.98
CA THR A 448 30.44 34.70 -55.06
C THR A 448 30.86 34.97 -56.52
N GLU A 449 31.98 35.68 -56.71
CA GLU A 449 32.64 35.85 -58.02
C GLU A 449 32.79 34.53 -58.78
N ARG A 450 33.14 33.47 -58.06
CA ARG A 450 33.31 32.11 -58.60
C ARG A 450 32.00 31.51 -59.10
N GLU A 451 30.90 31.66 -58.36
CA GLU A 451 29.58 31.20 -58.79
C GLU A 451 29.07 31.98 -59.99
N LYS A 452 29.24 33.31 -60.00
CA LYS A 452 28.90 34.16 -61.15
C LYS A 452 29.63 33.69 -62.41
N LYS A 453 30.94 33.43 -62.31
CA LYS A 453 31.74 32.89 -63.41
C LYS A 453 31.25 31.51 -63.84
N ARG A 454 30.94 30.60 -62.92
CA ARG A 454 30.44 29.25 -63.24
C ARG A 454 29.10 29.29 -63.98
N GLU A 455 28.16 30.12 -63.55
CA GLU A 455 26.86 30.28 -64.23
C GLU A 455 27.01 30.88 -65.63
N MET A 456 27.98 31.78 -65.82
CA MET A 456 28.35 32.32 -67.13
C MET A 456 28.90 31.23 -68.06
N TYR A 457 29.82 30.39 -67.57
CA TYR A 457 30.47 29.36 -68.39
C TYR A 457 29.58 28.12 -68.63
N PHE A 458 28.67 27.81 -67.71
CA PHE A 458 27.81 26.63 -67.76
C PHE A 458 26.34 26.99 -67.49
N PRO A 459 25.66 27.69 -68.42
CA PRO A 459 24.26 28.02 -68.27
C PRO A 459 23.39 26.75 -68.29
N LEU A 460 22.30 26.77 -67.53
CA LEU A 460 21.34 25.67 -67.45
C LEU A 460 20.69 25.43 -68.82
N ARG A 461 21.06 24.34 -69.49
CA ARG A 461 20.46 23.93 -70.75
C ARG A 461 19.07 23.34 -70.47
N LYS A 462 18.03 24.11 -70.79
CA LYS A 462 16.64 23.62 -70.76
C LYS A 462 16.37 22.90 -72.08
N TYR A 463 16.13 21.60 -72.00
CA TYR A 463 15.73 20.79 -73.16
C TYR A 463 14.21 20.66 -73.15
N ALA A 464 13.56 21.02 -74.26
CA ALA A 464 12.16 20.70 -74.48
C ALA A 464 12.10 19.34 -75.19
N ILE A 465 11.43 18.36 -74.58
CA ILE A 465 11.14 17.08 -75.24
C ILE A 465 9.90 17.32 -76.12
N LYS A 466 10.06 17.21 -77.43
CA LYS A 466 8.96 17.31 -78.40
C LYS A 466 8.23 15.97 -78.36
N ALA A 467 7.01 15.96 -77.81
CA ALA A 467 6.11 14.81 -77.80
C ALA A 467 5.49 14.58 -79.19
#